data_AF-C4YZM8-F1
#
_entry.id   AF-C4YZM8-F1
#
_cell.length_a   1.000
_cell.length_b   1.000
_cell.length_c   1.000
_cell.angle_alpha   90.00
_cell.angle_beta   90.00
_cell.angle_gamma   90.00
#
_symmetry.space_group_name_H-M   'P 1'
#
loop_
_entity.id
_entity.type
_entity.pdbx_description
1 polymer ?
#
loop_
_entity_poly.entity_id
_entity_poly.type
_entity_poly.pdbx_seq_one_letter_code
_entity_poly.pdbx_strand_id
1 'polypeptide(L)'
;MIKIEKSDKIELEKILKSRLNTEQGEKLMTSLAHHWKEEGVQQGMQIGEAKKTMEVAKNMLSNNYSIPEVSRITGLSISELNQLLKS
;
A
#
# COMPACT_ATOMS: atom_id res chain seq x y z
N MET A 1 2.80 10.66 -7.62
CA MET A 1 2.12 9.49 -8.21
C MET A 1 1.22 10.00 -9.31
N ILE A 2 1.37 9.53 -10.55
CA ILE A 2 0.48 9.91 -11.64
C ILE A 2 -0.85 9.19 -11.39
N LYS A 3 -1.94 9.95 -11.30
CA LYS A 3 -3.27 9.40 -11.09
C LYS A 3 -3.87 9.09 -12.46
N ILE A 4 -4.30 7.84 -12.65
CA ILE A 4 -5.02 7.45 -13.88
C ILE A 4 -6.42 8.05 -13.81
N GLU A 5 -6.71 8.99 -14.70
CA GLU A 5 -8.02 9.62 -14.81
C GLU A 5 -9.00 8.75 -15.61
N LYS A 6 -10.29 9.08 -15.53
CA LYS A 6 -11.33 8.35 -16.28
C LYS A 6 -11.09 8.43 -17.79
N SER A 7 -10.57 9.56 -18.29
CA SER A 7 -10.21 9.76 -19.70
C SER A 7 -9.16 8.76 -20.18
N ASP A 8 -8.12 8.53 -19.37
CA ASP A 8 -6.98 7.68 -19.72
C ASP A 8 -7.41 6.23 -19.89
N LYS A 9 -8.36 5.77 -19.04
CA LYS A 9 -8.95 4.43 -19.13
C LYS A 9 -9.74 4.25 -20.43
N ILE A 10 -10.51 5.26 -20.82
CA ILE A 10 -11.33 5.23 -22.05
C ILE A 10 -10.42 5.21 -23.28
N GLU A 11 -9.34 6.00 -23.28
CA GLU A 11 -8.39 6.03 -24.38
C GLU A 11 -7.64 4.70 -24.52
N LEU A 12 -7.17 4.13 -23.41
CA LEU A 12 -6.54 2.82 -23.39
C LEU A 12 -7.47 1.72 -23.93
N GLU A 13 -8.73 1.71 -23.50
CA GLU A 13 -9.71 0.73 -23.97
C GLU A 13 -9.94 0.83 -25.49
N LYS A 14 -10.02 2.05 -26.04
CA LYS A 14 -10.12 2.28 -27.49
C LYS A 14 -8.90 1.75 -28.24
N ILE A 15 -7.70 2.03 -27.75
CA ILE A 15 -6.45 1.56 -28.36
C ILE A 15 -6.43 0.03 -28.41
N LEU A 16 -6.77 -0.63 -27.30
CA LEU A 16 -6.76 -2.09 -27.21
C LEU A 16 -7.78 -2.73 -28.15
N LYS A 17 -9.03 -2.22 -28.18
CA LYS A 17 -10.08 -2.70 -29.10
C LYS A 17 -9.73 -2.52 -30.57
N SER A 18 -8.93 -1.50 -30.91
CA SER A 18 -8.48 -1.26 -32.29
C SER A 18 -7.37 -2.21 -32.76
N ARG A 19 -6.67 -2.87 -31.83
CA ARG A 19 -5.43 -3.63 -32.11
C ARG A 19 -5.55 -5.12 -31.80
N LEU A 20 -6.50 -5.52 -30.94
CA LEU A 20 -6.67 -6.88 -30.47
C LEU A 20 -8.04 -7.43 -30.87
N ASN A 21 -8.11 -8.75 -31.10
CA ASN A 21 -9.40 -9.42 -31.15
C ASN A 21 -10.02 -9.51 -29.74
N THR A 22 -11.33 -9.80 -29.68
CA THR A 22 -12.09 -9.81 -28.42
C THR A 22 -11.45 -10.70 -27.35
N GLU A 23 -11.03 -11.92 -27.71
CA GLU A 23 -10.46 -12.88 -26.78
C GLU A 23 -9.10 -12.42 -26.21
N GLN A 24 -8.20 -11.93 -27.08
CA GLN A 24 -6.89 -11.42 -26.67
C GLN A 24 -7.02 -10.15 -25.81
N GLY A 25 -7.94 -9.26 -26.19
CA GLY A 25 -8.22 -8.03 -25.45
C GLY A 25 -8.76 -8.31 -24.05
N GLU A 26 -9.73 -9.22 -23.94
CA GLU A 26 -10.30 -9.64 -22.65
C GLU A 26 -9.23 -10.27 -21.75
N LYS A 27 -8.47 -11.24 -22.26
CA LYS A 27 -7.41 -11.91 -21.48
C LYS A 27 -6.37 -10.92 -20.94
N LEU A 28 -5.92 -10.00 -21.78
CA LEU A 28 -4.91 -9.01 -21.40
C LEU A 28 -5.46 -8.01 -20.37
N MET A 29 -6.67 -7.50 -20.59
CA MET A 29 -7.32 -6.58 -19.65
C MET A 29 -7.58 -7.22 -18.29
N THR A 30 -8.03 -8.48 -18.26
CA THR A 30 -8.21 -9.25 -17.03
C THR A 30 -6.89 -9.47 -16.31
N SER A 31 -5.80 -9.76 -17.03
CA SER A 31 -4.48 -9.93 -16.44
C SER A 31 -3.98 -8.63 -15.80
N LEU A 32 -4.12 -7.49 -16.49
CA LEU A 32 -3.72 -6.18 -15.96
C LEU A 32 -4.56 -5.78 -14.74
N ALA A 33 -5.87 -6.02 -14.80
CA ALA A 33 -6.77 -5.74 -13.68
C ALA A 33 -6.41 -6.55 -12.43
N HIS A 34 -6.06 -7.84 -12.59
CA HIS A 34 -5.59 -8.66 -11.47
C HIS A 34 -4.27 -8.14 -10.90
N HIS A 35 -3.30 -7.83 -11.76
CA HIS A 35 -1.99 -7.33 -11.32
C HIS A 35 -2.11 -6.04 -10.50
N TRP A 36 -2.80 -5.02 -11.00
CA TRP A 36 -2.96 -3.76 -10.27
C TRP A 36 -3.80 -3.91 -8.99
N LYS A 37 -4.79 -4.81 -8.99
CA LYS A 37 -5.55 -5.12 -7.78
C LYS A 37 -4.65 -5.75 -6.72
N GLU A 38 -3.82 -6.70 -7.12
CA GLU A 38 -2.90 -7.37 -6.21
C GLU A 38 -1.86 -6.39 -5.66
N GLU A 39 -1.23 -5.56 -6.51
CA GLU A 39 -0.31 -4.51 -6.05
C GLU A 39 -0.98 -3.55 -5.07
N GLY A 40 -2.21 -3.11 -5.37
CA GLY A 40 -2.97 -2.23 -4.48
C GLY A 40 -3.31 -2.88 -3.14
N VAL A 41 -3.65 -4.17 -3.12
CA VAL A 41 -3.90 -4.93 -1.89
C VAL A 41 -2.61 -5.07 -1.08
N GLN A 42 -1.48 -5.43 -1.71
CA GLN A 42 -0.20 -5.57 -1.05
C GLN A 42 0.28 -4.25 -0.43
N GLN A 43 0.21 -3.15 -1.19
CA GLN A 43 0.53 -1.81 -0.68
C GLN A 43 -0.39 -1.43 0.48
N GLY A 44 -1.69 -1.67 0.35
CA GLY A 44 -2.67 -1.41 1.41
C GLY A 44 -2.37 -2.18 2.69
N MET A 45 -1.99 -3.46 2.57
CA MET A 45 -1.63 -4.31 3.69
C MET A 45 -0.37 -3.81 4.39
N GLN A 46 0.70 -3.49 3.64
CA GLN A 46 1.95 -2.97 4.20
C GLN A 46 1.73 -1.62 4.91
N ILE A 47 0.97 -0.70 4.30
CA ILE A 47 0.63 0.59 4.91
C ILE A 47 -0.21 0.39 6.18
N GLY A 48 -1.18 -0.52 6.14
CA GLY A 48 -2.04 -0.84 7.27
C GLY A 48 -1.27 -1.42 8.45
N GLU A 49 -0.40 -2.40 8.18
CA GLU A 49 0.47 -3.02 9.18
C GLU A 49 1.42 -1.98 9.80
N ALA A 50 2.12 -1.19 8.98
CA ALA A 50 3.00 -0.14 9.47
C ALA A 50 2.26 0.88 10.36
N LYS A 51 1.09 1.35 9.92
CA LYS A 51 0.25 2.27 10.71
C LYS A 51 -0.17 1.66 12.03
N LYS A 52 -0.59 0.39 12.02
CA LYS A 52 -1.04 -0.28 13.25
C LYS A 52 0.11 -0.48 14.21
N THR A 53 1.28 -0.88 13.74
CA THR A 53 2.50 -1.02 14.53
C THR A 53 2.90 0.32 15.18
N MET A 54 2.84 1.42 14.44
CA MET A 54 3.10 2.76 14.98
C MET A 54 2.07 3.18 16.05
N GLU A 55 0.78 2.90 15.83
CA GLU A 55 -0.29 3.19 16.80
C GLU A 55 -0.10 2.40 18.10
N VAL A 56 0.21 1.10 17.99
CA VAL A 56 0.50 0.25 19.15
C VAL A 56 1.74 0.76 19.89
N ALA A 57 2.82 1.10 19.18
CA ALA A 57 4.02 1.66 19.79
C ALA A 57 3.73 2.96 20.54
N LYS A 58 2.94 3.87 19.97
CA LYS A 58 2.50 5.11 20.65
C LYS A 58 1.72 4.80 21.92
N ASN A 59 0.77 3.87 21.86
CA ASN A 59 -0.01 3.47 23.03
C ASN A 59 0.87 2.86 24.13
N MET A 60 1.84 2.03 23.77
CA MET A 60 2.78 1.44 24.74
C MET A 60 3.63 2.53 25.43
N LEU A 61 4.19 3.46 24.66
CA LEU A 61 4.97 4.57 25.22
C LEU A 61 4.11 5.44 26.16
N SER A 62 2.87 5.73 25.78
CA SER A 62 1.90 6.45 26.64
C SER A 62 1.53 5.68 27.92
N ASN A 63 1.73 4.36 27.94
CA ASN A 63 1.56 3.52 29.12
C ASN A 63 2.88 3.25 29.86
N ASN A 64 3.88 4.12 29.68
CA ASN A 64 5.18 4.11 30.36
C ASN A 64 6.08 2.89 30.05
N TYR A 65 5.83 2.15 28.96
CA TYR A 65 6.78 1.16 28.49
C TYR A 65 8.06 1.86 28.00
N SER A 66 9.22 1.27 28.28
CA SER A 66 10.50 1.87 27.87
C SER A 66 10.75 1.71 26.37
N ILE A 67 11.50 2.65 25.77
CA ILE A 67 11.86 2.59 24.34
C ILE A 67 12.53 1.26 23.95
N PRO A 68 13.47 0.69 24.73
CA PRO A 68 14.02 -0.64 24.45
C PRO A 68 12.99 -1.76 24.43
N GLU A 69 12.01 -1.75 25.35
CA GLU A 69 10.93 -2.74 25.39
C GLU A 69 10.00 -2.63 24.19
N VAL A 70 9.59 -1.41 23.85
CA VAL A 70 8.72 -1.16 22.69
C VAL A 70 9.42 -1.58 21.40
N SER A 71 10.71 -1.26 21.24
CA SER A 71 11.51 -1.68 20.09
C SER A 71 11.55 -3.19 19.93
N ARG A 72 11.82 -3.91 21.03
CA ARG A 72 11.85 -5.38 21.03
C ARG A 72 10.50 -6.01 20.67
N ILE A 73 9.38 -5.41 21.11
CA ILE A 73 8.04 -5.96 20.90
C ILE A 73 7.50 -5.64 19.50
N THR A 74 7.70 -4.42 19.03
CA THR A 74 7.12 -3.91 17.78
C THR A 74 8.01 -4.12 16.56
N GLY A 75 9.30 -4.40 16.78
CA GLY A 75 10.30 -4.48 15.71
C GLY A 75 10.76 -3.11 15.19
N LEU A 76 10.20 -2.01 15.69
CA LEU A 76 10.62 -0.66 15.32
C LEU A 76 12.01 -0.36 15.89
N SER A 77 12.83 0.33 15.12
CA SER A 77 14.11 0.84 15.58
C SER A 77 13.93 1.95 16.62
N ILE A 78 14.95 2.12 17.45
CA ILE A 78 15.00 3.22 18.44
C ILE A 78 14.87 4.59 17.77
N SER A 79 15.39 4.74 16.54
CA SER A 79 15.26 5.98 15.77
C SER A 79 13.81 6.26 15.38
N GLU A 80 13.09 5.26 14.88
CA GLU A 80 11.67 5.39 14.53
C GLU A 80 10.83 5.73 15.76
N LEU A 81 11.06 5.06 16.89
CA LEU A 81 10.36 5.34 18.15
C LEU A 81 10.61 6.77 18.66
N ASN A 82 11.84 7.27 18.56
CA ASN A 82 12.16 8.65 18.92
C ASN A 82 11.48 9.68 18.00
N GLN A 83 11.19 9.35 16.74
CA GLN A 83 10.41 10.22 15.86
C GLN A 83 8.93 10.27 16.28
N LEU A 84 8.37 9.16 16.77
CA LEU A 84 6.99 9.11 17.28
C LEU A 84 6.76 10.02 18.50
N LEU A 85 7.81 10.27 19.29
CA LEU A 85 7.76 11.14 20.48
C LEU A 85 7.88 12.64 20.13
N LYS A 86 8.34 12.97 18.92
CA LYS A 86 8.49 14.35 18.43
C LYS A 86 7.26 14.86 17.68
N SER A 87 6.33 13.96 17.36
CA SER A 87 5.08 14.22 16.63
C SER A 87 3.91 14.43 17.57
#